data_AF-I2CPN3-F1
#
_entry.id   AF-I2CPN3-F1
#
_cell.length_a   1.000
_cell.length_b   1.000
_cell.length_c   1.000
_cell.angle_alpha   90.00
_cell.angle_beta   90.00
_cell.angle_gamma   90.00
#
_symmetry.space_group_name_H-M   'P 1'
#
loop_
_entity.id
_entity.type
_entity.pdbx_description
1 polymer ?
#
loop_
_entity_poly.entity_id
_entity_poly.type
_entity_poly.pdbx_seq_one_letter_code
_entity_poly.pdbx_strand_id
1 'polypeptide(L)'
;MVKHASTSEAFCPGDAEGAICRLEECIRGNYCKGTAGWGVVRETAHEVAVAEADRPVSHDTDLIEVAFRAVLAGIVQEALGKGEDVLDEEKFGLRALLDLALDLAQAGREEQGPGLGLRSVFFLLEDIFELLGVEQIQNFWPEVEKRESALFGLFKTARKSNLTMLKLCNSLLRKLSKGHNTAICGRIMMYLSRNWELSDPSAINKGGMANLSNKTAFEEPEDFARQQAREAEKTRRDEELRVA
;
A
#
# COMPACT_ATOMS: atom_id res chain seq x y z
N MET A 1 -8.82 -6.20 28.37
CA MET A 1 -8.25 -7.45 28.92
C MET A 1 -8.17 -8.43 27.77
N VAL A 2 -7.06 -8.40 27.03
CA VAL A 2 -6.78 -9.31 25.92
C VAL A 2 -6.43 -10.65 26.54
N LYS A 3 -7.20 -11.70 26.22
CA LYS A 3 -6.86 -13.06 26.67
C LYS A 3 -5.73 -13.56 25.78
N HIS A 4 -4.50 -13.54 26.30
CA HIS A 4 -3.37 -14.23 25.69
C HIS A 4 -3.71 -15.72 25.60
N ALA A 5 -3.84 -16.24 24.38
CA ALA A 5 -3.90 -17.67 24.13
C ALA A 5 -2.48 -18.22 24.37
N SER A 6 -2.35 -19.10 25.35
CA SER A 6 -1.10 -19.78 25.66
C SER A 6 -0.79 -20.81 24.56
N THR A 7 -0.07 -20.43 23.51
CA THR A 7 0.45 -21.38 22.52
C THR A 7 1.85 -21.85 22.91
N SER A 8 1.87 -22.93 23.69
CA SER A 8 3.06 -23.68 24.10
C SER A 8 3.19 -24.97 23.26
N GLU A 9 3.27 -24.85 21.94
CA GLU A 9 3.72 -25.97 21.09
C GLU A 9 4.85 -25.47 20.20
N ALA A 10 6.00 -26.13 20.35
CA ALA A 10 7.25 -25.77 19.73
C ALA A 10 7.14 -25.91 18.20
N PHE A 11 7.67 -24.90 17.52
CA PHE A 11 7.68 -24.75 16.08
C PHE A 11 8.59 -25.79 15.39
N CYS A 12 8.12 -26.41 14.30
CA CYS A 12 8.92 -27.25 13.40
C CYS A 12 9.23 -26.49 12.10
N PRO A 13 10.52 -26.21 11.78
CA PRO A 13 10.93 -25.54 10.54
C PRO A 13 10.42 -26.25 9.29
N GLY A 14 9.66 -25.54 8.45
CA GLY A 14 9.12 -26.03 7.17
C GLY A 14 7.63 -26.37 7.15
N ASP A 15 6.88 -26.17 8.24
CA ASP A 15 5.45 -26.49 8.32
C ASP A 15 4.56 -25.32 7.82
N ALA A 16 4.26 -25.32 6.52
CA ALA A 16 3.34 -24.36 5.90
C ALA A 16 1.94 -24.45 6.48
N GLU A 17 1.46 -25.66 6.77
CA GLU A 17 0.13 -25.90 7.31
C GLU A 17 -0.02 -25.33 8.72
N GLY A 18 1.03 -25.46 9.54
CA GLY A 18 1.12 -24.80 10.85
C GLY A 18 1.17 -23.27 10.77
N ALA A 19 1.85 -22.71 9.77
CA ALA A 19 1.87 -21.26 9.53
C ALA A 19 0.49 -20.73 9.10
N ILE A 20 -0.23 -21.47 8.25
CA ILE A 20 -1.63 -21.18 7.87
C ILE A 20 -2.54 -21.29 9.09
N CYS A 21 -2.43 -22.37 9.87
CA CYS A 21 -3.28 -22.57 11.04
C CYS A 21 -3.10 -21.42 12.04
N ARG A 22 -1.87 -20.98 12.29
CA ARG A 22 -1.62 -19.81 13.13
C ARG A 22 -2.09 -18.50 12.51
N LEU A 23 -1.93 -18.34 11.18
CA LEU A 23 -2.52 -17.21 10.45
C LEU A 23 -4.05 -17.21 10.66
N GLU A 24 -4.73 -18.35 10.47
CA GLU A 24 -6.16 -18.51 10.72
C GLU A 24 -6.54 -18.22 12.18
N GLU A 25 -5.76 -18.69 13.16
CA GLU A 25 -6.01 -18.44 14.59
C GLU A 25 -5.85 -16.96 14.96
N CYS A 26 -4.77 -16.32 14.49
CA CYS A 26 -4.56 -14.89 14.65
C CYS A 26 -5.69 -14.10 14.01
N ILE A 27 -6.16 -14.51 12.83
CA ILE A 27 -7.28 -13.82 12.20
C ILE A 27 -8.58 -14.05 12.98
N ARG A 28 -8.85 -15.28 13.44
CA ARG A 28 -10.04 -15.60 14.27
C ARG A 28 -10.06 -14.84 15.59
N GLY A 29 -8.90 -14.50 16.15
CA GLY A 29 -8.75 -13.79 17.42
C GLY A 29 -8.90 -12.27 17.32
N ASN A 30 -8.44 -11.67 16.22
CA ASN A 30 -8.36 -10.20 16.07
C ASN A 30 -9.40 -9.61 15.11
N TYR A 31 -9.95 -10.39 14.18
CA TYR A 31 -10.93 -9.92 13.19
C TYR A 31 -12.28 -10.59 13.40
N CYS A 32 -13.31 -9.77 13.63
CA CYS A 32 -14.67 -10.22 13.77
C CYS A 32 -15.13 -10.93 12.48
N LYS A 33 -15.63 -12.17 12.58
CA LYS A 33 -16.41 -12.82 11.52
C LYS A 33 -17.51 -11.86 11.04
N GLY A 34 -17.39 -11.31 9.82
CA GLY A 34 -18.44 -10.45 9.27
C GLY A 34 -18.03 -9.45 8.19
N THR A 35 -16.75 -9.18 7.95
CA THR A 35 -16.33 -8.47 6.73
C THR A 35 -16.52 -9.41 5.54
N ALA A 36 -17.28 -8.99 4.52
CA ALA A 36 -17.65 -9.91 3.45
C ALA A 36 -16.42 -10.42 2.63
N GLY A 37 -15.33 -9.65 2.55
CA GLY A 37 -14.04 -10.11 2.00
C GLY A 37 -13.26 -11.13 2.85
N TRP A 38 -13.71 -11.43 4.07
CA TRP A 38 -13.08 -12.42 4.96
C TRP A 38 -13.11 -13.84 4.39
N GLY A 39 -14.21 -14.22 3.73
CA GLY A 39 -14.36 -15.54 3.11
C GLY A 39 -13.30 -15.77 2.03
N VAL A 40 -13.09 -14.76 1.18
CA VAL A 40 -12.14 -14.77 0.07
C VAL A 40 -10.70 -14.83 0.55
N VAL A 41 -10.32 -13.99 1.53
CA VAL A 41 -8.97 -14.02 2.13
C VAL A 41 -8.66 -15.40 2.69
N ARG A 42 -9.63 -16.03 3.37
CA ARG A 42 -9.45 -17.34 3.99
C ARG A 42 -9.34 -18.47 2.97
N GLU A 43 -10.25 -18.52 1.99
CA GLU A 43 -10.24 -19.56 0.95
C GLU A 43 -8.95 -19.47 0.11
N THR A 44 -8.57 -18.25 -0.28
CA THR A 44 -7.33 -18.00 -1.01
C THR A 44 -6.10 -18.37 -0.19
N ALA A 45 -6.03 -18.01 1.10
CA ALA A 45 -4.90 -18.35 1.95
C ALA A 45 -4.70 -19.86 2.09
N HIS A 46 -5.82 -20.59 2.22
CA HIS A 46 -5.80 -22.04 2.34
C HIS A 46 -5.33 -22.72 1.03
N GLU A 47 -5.91 -22.36 -0.12
CA GLU A 47 -5.52 -22.93 -1.42
C GLU A 47 -4.05 -22.69 -1.76
N VAL A 48 -3.61 -21.45 -1.56
CA VAL A 48 -2.23 -21.05 -1.79
C VAL A 48 -1.29 -21.86 -0.93
N ALA A 49 -1.54 -21.93 0.36
CA ALA A 49 -0.53 -22.47 1.23
C ALA A 49 -0.52 -24.02 1.25
N VAL A 50 -1.59 -24.67 0.77
CA VAL A 50 -1.54 -26.06 0.29
C VAL A 50 -0.62 -26.19 -0.94
N ALA A 51 -0.68 -25.26 -1.89
CA ALA A 51 0.20 -25.27 -3.06
C ALA A 51 1.67 -24.93 -2.74
N GLU A 52 1.92 -24.18 -1.66
CA GLU A 52 3.25 -23.77 -1.21
C GLU A 52 3.92 -24.76 -0.25
N ALA A 53 3.17 -25.73 0.29
CA ALA A 53 3.66 -26.70 1.29
C ALA A 53 4.84 -27.57 0.80
N ASP A 54 4.95 -27.80 -0.51
CA ASP A 54 6.00 -28.64 -1.10
C ASP A 54 7.31 -27.88 -1.42
N ARG A 55 7.38 -26.55 -1.17
CA ARG A 55 8.61 -25.79 -1.43
C ARG A 55 9.59 -25.85 -0.25
N PRO A 56 10.88 -26.11 -0.47
CA PRO A 56 11.89 -26.03 0.59
C PRO A 56 12.14 -24.56 0.97
N VAL A 57 11.60 -24.10 2.10
CA VAL A 57 11.75 -22.72 2.59
C VAL A 57 12.69 -22.70 3.80
N SER A 58 13.68 -21.79 3.79
CA SER A 58 14.77 -21.79 4.78
C SER A 58 14.48 -21.08 6.10
N HIS A 59 13.41 -20.28 6.24
CA HIS A 59 13.01 -19.66 7.50
C HIS A 59 11.49 -19.41 7.53
N ASP A 60 10.88 -19.52 8.70
CA ASP A 60 9.41 -19.54 8.91
C ASP A 60 8.74 -18.21 8.55
N THR A 61 9.48 -17.12 8.74
CA THR A 61 9.12 -15.77 8.33
C THR A 61 8.92 -15.66 6.81
N ASP A 62 9.72 -16.40 6.03
CA ASP A 62 9.64 -16.38 4.57
C ASP A 62 8.39 -17.09 4.08
N LEU A 63 7.94 -18.14 4.79
CA LEU A 63 6.75 -18.91 4.45
C LEU A 63 5.46 -18.11 4.69
N ILE A 64 5.38 -17.41 5.83
CA ILE A 64 4.27 -16.49 6.11
C ILE A 64 4.27 -15.35 5.07
N GLU A 65 5.43 -14.77 4.74
CA GLU A 65 5.54 -13.75 3.69
C GLU A 65 5.03 -14.25 2.32
N VAL A 66 5.39 -15.47 1.93
CA VAL A 66 4.91 -16.11 0.70
C VAL A 66 3.39 -16.29 0.74
N ALA A 67 2.83 -16.74 1.86
CA ALA A 67 1.39 -16.90 2.02
C ALA A 67 0.65 -15.56 1.84
N PHE A 68 1.12 -14.46 2.46
CA PHE A 68 0.53 -13.14 2.27
C PHE A 68 0.55 -12.66 0.82
N ARG A 69 1.69 -12.85 0.12
CA ARG A 69 1.79 -12.47 -1.29
C ARG A 69 0.84 -13.25 -2.18
N ALA A 70 0.69 -14.54 -1.92
CA ALA A 70 -0.16 -15.36 -2.75
C ALA A 70 -1.65 -15.19 -2.41
N VAL A 71 -2.02 -14.83 -1.17
CA VAL A 71 -3.36 -14.28 -0.85
C VAL A 71 -3.64 -13.02 -1.64
N LEU A 72 -2.71 -12.06 -1.64
CA LEU A 72 -2.83 -10.85 -2.45
C LEU A 72 -3.01 -11.17 -3.94
N ALA A 73 -2.22 -12.12 -4.47
CA ALA A 73 -2.32 -12.54 -5.86
C ALA A 73 -3.69 -13.14 -6.18
N GLY A 74 -4.24 -14.00 -5.32
CA GLY A 74 -5.56 -14.59 -5.54
C GLY A 74 -6.70 -13.56 -5.48
N ILE A 75 -6.65 -12.62 -4.51
CA ILE A 75 -7.57 -11.48 -4.45
C ILE A 75 -7.57 -10.71 -5.78
N VAL A 76 -6.38 -10.40 -6.29
CA VAL A 76 -6.22 -9.63 -7.53
C VAL A 76 -6.70 -10.43 -8.75
N GLN A 77 -6.39 -11.73 -8.81
CA GLN A 77 -6.88 -12.59 -9.89
C GLN A 77 -8.40 -12.71 -9.90
N GLU A 78 -9.03 -12.83 -8.74
CA GLU A 78 -10.48 -12.90 -8.63
C GLU A 78 -11.14 -11.59 -9.05
N ALA A 79 -10.63 -10.45 -8.57
CA ALA A 79 -11.10 -9.13 -8.96
C ALA A 79 -10.97 -8.92 -10.49
N LEU A 80 -9.83 -9.28 -11.07
CA LEU A 80 -9.61 -9.22 -12.52
C LEU A 80 -10.53 -10.16 -13.29
N GLY A 81 -10.73 -11.39 -12.81
CA GLY A 81 -11.59 -12.39 -13.44
C GLY A 81 -13.06 -11.98 -13.47
N LYS A 82 -13.52 -11.25 -12.44
CA LYS A 82 -14.88 -10.70 -12.34
C LYS A 82 -15.03 -9.31 -12.95
N GLY A 83 -13.92 -8.63 -13.28
CA GLY A 83 -13.93 -7.25 -13.76
C GLY A 83 -14.37 -6.24 -12.69
N GLU A 84 -14.09 -6.54 -11.42
CA GLU A 84 -14.51 -5.74 -10.27
C GLU A 84 -13.34 -4.90 -9.72
N ASP A 85 -13.67 -3.85 -8.96
CA ASP A 85 -12.64 -3.07 -8.28
C ASP A 85 -12.06 -3.87 -7.12
N VAL A 86 -10.75 -4.13 -7.16
CA VAL A 86 -10.02 -4.85 -6.10
C VAL A 86 -10.09 -4.14 -4.73
N LEU A 87 -10.46 -2.85 -4.71
CA LEU A 87 -10.67 -2.07 -3.48
C LEU A 87 -12.06 -2.25 -2.87
N ASP A 88 -12.95 -3.04 -3.48
CA ASP A 88 -14.24 -3.41 -2.92
C ASP A 88 -14.02 -4.30 -1.69
N GLU A 89 -14.03 -3.69 -0.50
CA GLU A 89 -13.79 -4.37 0.77
C GLU A 89 -14.88 -5.39 1.12
N GLU A 90 -16.08 -5.25 0.57
CA GLU A 90 -17.12 -6.24 0.76
C GLU A 90 -16.79 -7.53 0.00
N LYS A 91 -15.95 -7.47 -1.03
CA LYS A 91 -15.63 -8.65 -1.86
C LYS A 91 -14.21 -9.18 -1.62
N PHE A 92 -13.22 -8.30 -1.54
CA PHE A 92 -11.81 -8.68 -1.66
C PHE A 92 -10.97 -8.45 -0.41
N GLY A 93 -11.43 -7.61 0.54
CA GLY A 93 -10.84 -7.50 1.89
C GLY A 93 -9.37 -7.05 1.92
N LEU A 94 -8.92 -6.24 0.96
CA LEU A 94 -7.53 -5.81 0.85
C LEU A 94 -7.04 -5.03 2.08
N ARG A 95 -7.90 -4.22 2.71
CA ARG A 95 -7.57 -3.54 3.98
C ARG A 95 -7.38 -4.52 5.11
N ALA A 96 -8.23 -5.54 5.19
CA ALA A 96 -8.13 -6.56 6.23
C ALA A 96 -6.83 -7.36 6.11
N LEU A 97 -6.36 -7.63 4.88
CA LEU A 97 -5.06 -8.25 4.65
C LEU A 97 -3.91 -7.39 5.18
N LEU A 98 -3.95 -6.07 4.94
CA LEU A 98 -2.94 -5.14 5.44
C LEU A 98 -2.96 -5.01 6.97
N ASP A 99 -4.15 -4.90 7.58
CA ASP A 99 -4.29 -4.84 9.03
C ASP A 99 -3.73 -6.11 9.69
N LEU A 100 -4.05 -7.26 9.13
CA LEU A 100 -3.55 -8.54 9.62
C LEU A 100 -2.02 -8.64 9.53
N ALA A 101 -1.45 -8.22 8.40
CA ALA A 101 0.01 -8.19 8.23
C ALA A 101 0.66 -7.30 9.30
N LEU A 102 0.05 -6.15 9.62
CA LEU A 102 0.51 -5.25 10.66
C LEU A 102 0.42 -5.88 12.05
N ASP A 103 -0.70 -6.51 12.39
CA ASP A 103 -0.91 -7.16 13.68
C ASP A 103 0.11 -8.30 13.90
N LEU A 104 0.33 -9.14 12.89
CA LEU A 104 1.31 -10.23 12.97
C LEU A 104 2.74 -9.72 13.09
N ALA A 105 3.07 -8.65 12.36
CA ALA A 105 4.37 -8.01 12.48
C ALA A 105 4.57 -7.36 13.86
N GLN A 106 3.51 -6.88 14.50
CA GLN A 106 3.56 -6.35 15.86
C GLN A 106 3.68 -7.46 16.90
N ALA A 107 2.84 -8.49 16.81
CA ALA A 107 2.87 -9.66 17.71
C ALA A 107 4.23 -10.37 17.68
N GLY A 108 4.83 -10.52 16.49
CA GLY A 108 6.17 -11.07 16.33
C GLY A 108 7.26 -10.28 17.08
N ARG A 109 7.04 -9.00 17.39
CA ARG A 109 7.98 -8.20 18.21
C ARG A 109 7.84 -8.47 19.70
N GLU A 110 6.61 -8.65 20.17
CA GLU A 110 6.31 -8.76 21.58
C GLU A 110 6.66 -10.16 22.12
N GLU A 111 6.45 -11.21 21.33
CA GLU A 111 6.53 -12.60 21.82
C GLU A 111 7.78 -13.40 21.38
N GLN A 112 8.73 -12.84 20.63
CA GLN A 112 9.87 -13.60 20.03
C GLN A 112 9.45 -14.87 19.24
N GLY A 113 8.16 -15.03 18.93
CA GLY A 113 7.61 -16.15 18.17
C GLY A 113 7.69 -15.95 16.65
N PRO A 114 7.23 -16.94 15.86
CA PRO A 114 7.17 -16.83 14.40
C PRO A 114 6.09 -15.82 14.01
N GLY A 115 6.49 -14.56 13.87
CA GLY A 115 5.65 -13.49 13.35
C GLY A 115 6.05 -13.10 11.93
N LEU A 116 5.20 -12.30 11.27
CA LEU A 116 5.54 -11.73 9.97
C LEU A 116 6.76 -10.81 10.13
N GLY A 117 7.73 -10.94 9.22
CA GLY A 117 8.92 -10.09 9.25
C GLY A 117 8.54 -8.62 9.13
N LEU A 118 9.16 -7.74 9.93
CA LEU A 118 8.87 -6.31 9.91
C LEU A 118 9.01 -5.69 8.50
N ARG A 119 9.90 -6.26 7.68
CA ARG A 119 10.11 -5.84 6.29
C ARG A 119 8.99 -6.30 5.36
N SER A 120 8.36 -7.43 5.64
CA SER A 120 7.38 -8.08 4.78
C SER A 120 6.10 -7.26 4.65
N VAL A 121 5.70 -6.51 5.68
CA VAL A 121 4.59 -5.54 5.59
C VAL A 121 4.85 -4.47 4.53
N PHE A 122 6.10 -3.99 4.42
CA PHE A 122 6.45 -2.98 3.44
C PHE A 122 6.54 -3.55 2.02
N PHE A 123 6.96 -4.80 1.88
CA PHE A 123 6.88 -5.49 0.59
C PHE A 123 5.44 -5.75 0.18
N LEU A 124 4.57 -6.16 1.10
CA LEU A 124 3.14 -6.31 0.80
C LEU A 124 2.53 -4.98 0.34
N LEU A 125 2.87 -3.86 0.99
CA LEU A 125 2.45 -2.54 0.52
C LEU A 125 3.00 -2.20 -0.88
N GLU A 126 4.28 -2.50 -1.13
CA GLU A 126 4.88 -2.33 -2.46
C GLU A 126 4.13 -3.13 -3.52
N ASP A 127 3.88 -4.41 -3.26
CA ASP A 127 3.14 -5.34 -4.12
C ASP A 127 1.71 -4.82 -4.37
N ILE A 128 0.99 -4.37 -3.32
CA ILE A 128 -0.35 -3.78 -3.46
C ILE A 128 -0.31 -2.58 -4.43
N PHE A 129 0.54 -1.59 -4.16
CA PHE A 129 0.57 -0.34 -4.93
C PHE A 129 1.10 -0.51 -6.36
N GLU A 130 1.92 -1.54 -6.61
CA GLU A 130 2.34 -1.91 -7.96
C GLU A 130 1.13 -2.37 -8.80
N LEU A 131 0.23 -3.15 -8.19
CA LEU A 131 -0.97 -3.70 -8.81
C LEU A 131 -2.11 -2.68 -9.02
N LEU A 132 -2.17 -1.62 -8.20
CA LEU A 132 -3.23 -0.61 -8.30
C LEU A 132 -3.05 0.36 -9.47
N GLY A 133 -4.15 0.70 -10.15
CA GLY A 133 -4.24 1.80 -11.10
C GLY A 133 -4.19 3.19 -10.43
N VAL A 134 -4.02 4.25 -11.22
CA VAL A 134 -3.86 5.63 -10.69
C VAL A 134 -5.03 6.07 -9.81
N GLU A 135 -6.27 5.77 -10.18
CA GLU A 135 -7.47 6.09 -9.40
C GLU A 135 -7.52 5.29 -8.10
N GLN A 136 -7.26 3.99 -8.18
CA GLN A 136 -7.22 3.10 -7.02
C GLN A 136 -6.15 3.51 -6.00
N ILE A 137 -4.97 3.96 -6.46
CA ILE A 137 -3.94 4.52 -5.58
C ILE A 137 -4.49 5.69 -4.76
N GLN A 138 -5.27 6.58 -5.37
CA GLN A 138 -5.86 7.73 -4.67
C GLN A 138 -6.89 7.30 -3.62
N ASN A 139 -7.66 6.24 -3.92
CA ASN A 139 -8.68 5.69 -3.03
C ASN A 139 -8.08 4.85 -1.90
N PHE A 140 -6.94 4.19 -2.13
CA PHE A 140 -6.29 3.32 -1.15
C PHE A 140 -5.28 4.04 -0.26
N TRP A 141 -4.62 5.11 -0.72
CA TRP A 141 -3.66 5.87 0.10
C TRP A 141 -4.17 6.34 1.48
N PRO A 142 -5.44 6.78 1.64
CA PRO A 142 -6.00 7.07 2.97
C PRO A 142 -5.86 5.91 3.97
N GLU A 143 -5.87 4.66 3.51
CA GLU A 143 -5.69 3.49 4.36
C GLU A 143 -4.27 3.38 4.92
N VAL A 144 -3.26 3.80 4.16
CA VAL A 144 -1.88 3.91 4.65
C VAL A 144 -1.76 5.01 5.70
N GLU A 145 -2.36 6.17 5.46
CA GLU A 145 -2.32 7.29 6.40
C GLU A 145 -3.01 6.96 7.73
N LYS A 146 -4.14 6.24 7.70
CA LYS A 146 -4.81 5.77 8.94
C LYS A 146 -3.90 4.89 9.81
N ARG A 147 -2.97 4.16 9.19
CA ARG A 147 -2.05 3.21 9.83
C ARG A 147 -0.64 3.80 10.03
N GLU A 148 -0.49 5.11 9.85
CA GLU A 148 0.81 5.80 9.93
C GLU A 148 1.53 5.53 11.24
N SER A 149 0.83 5.55 12.38
CA SER A 149 1.43 5.29 13.70
C SER A 149 1.98 3.86 13.84
N ALA A 150 1.23 2.86 13.35
CA ALA A 150 1.62 1.46 13.35
C ALA A 150 2.83 1.21 12.44
N LEU A 151 2.77 1.75 11.21
CA LEU A 151 3.86 1.69 10.23
C LEU A 151 5.11 2.40 10.74
N PHE A 152 4.95 3.55 11.40
CA PHE A 152 6.05 4.29 12.02
C PHE A 152 6.70 3.53 13.18
N GLY A 153 5.89 2.82 13.97
CA GLY A 153 6.40 1.88 14.95
C GLY A 153 7.33 0.83 14.31
N LEU A 154 7.01 0.32 13.12
CA LEU A 154 7.88 -0.62 12.38
C LEU A 154 9.15 0.06 11.85
N PHE A 155 9.06 1.31 11.36
CA PHE A 155 10.19 2.08 10.84
C PHE A 155 11.32 2.26 11.86
N LYS A 156 10.99 2.58 13.12
CA LYS A 156 12.01 2.80 14.16
C LYS A 156 12.82 1.55 14.49
N THR A 157 12.20 0.37 14.42
CA THR A 157 12.84 -0.88 14.81
C THR A 157 13.74 -1.45 13.70
N ALA A 158 13.40 -1.19 12.43
CA ALA A 158 14.11 -1.76 11.28
C ALA A 158 14.60 -0.68 10.32
N ARG A 159 15.78 -0.09 10.57
CA ARG A 159 16.39 0.94 9.68
C ARG A 159 16.40 0.60 8.18
N LYS A 160 16.47 -0.69 7.82
CA LYS A 160 16.44 -1.15 6.42
C LYS A 160 15.03 -1.13 5.80
N SER A 161 13.96 -1.22 6.59
CA SER A 161 12.57 -1.18 6.10
C SER A 161 12.11 0.23 5.74
N ASN A 162 12.71 1.26 6.35
CA ASN A 162 12.53 2.66 5.95
C ASN A 162 12.84 2.85 4.45
N LEU A 163 13.90 2.20 3.95
CA LEU A 163 14.28 2.35 2.55
C LEU A 163 13.21 1.79 1.59
N THR A 164 12.52 0.71 1.95
CA THR A 164 11.46 0.11 1.12
C THR A 164 10.29 1.07 0.97
N MET A 165 9.78 1.64 2.07
CA MET A 165 8.70 2.64 1.97
C MET A 165 9.13 3.89 1.20
N LEU A 166 10.37 4.36 1.40
CA LEU A 166 10.89 5.51 0.65
C LEU A 166 10.92 5.22 -0.86
N LYS A 167 11.35 4.02 -1.26
CA LYS A 167 11.34 3.57 -2.66
C LYS A 167 9.92 3.52 -3.20
N LEU A 168 8.98 2.93 -2.46
CA LEU A 168 7.57 2.88 -2.82
C LEU A 168 7.01 4.28 -3.06
N CYS A 169 7.15 5.20 -2.10
CA CYS A 169 6.66 6.57 -2.24
C CYS A 169 7.29 7.28 -3.45
N ASN A 170 8.59 7.11 -3.68
CA ASN A 170 9.24 7.65 -4.88
C ASN A 170 8.74 7.02 -6.18
N SER A 171 8.44 5.73 -6.19
CA SER A 171 7.83 5.03 -7.33
C SER A 171 6.43 5.56 -7.62
N LEU A 172 5.62 5.76 -6.58
CA LEU A 172 4.30 6.39 -6.69
C LEU A 172 4.40 7.81 -7.26
N LEU A 173 5.32 8.64 -6.76
CA LEU A 173 5.53 10.00 -7.28
C LEU A 173 6.01 10.04 -8.74
N ARG A 174 6.61 8.95 -9.26
CA ARG A 174 6.93 8.79 -10.69
C ARG A 174 5.72 8.30 -11.50
N LYS A 175 4.92 7.39 -10.95
CA LYS A 175 3.69 6.84 -11.56
C LYS A 175 2.58 7.88 -11.67
N LEU A 176 2.50 8.80 -10.70
CA LEU A 176 1.48 9.84 -10.65
C LEU A 176 1.90 11.06 -11.48
N SER A 177 1.03 11.49 -12.41
CA SER A 177 1.24 12.73 -13.18
C SER A 177 1.32 13.94 -12.25
N LYS A 178 2.41 14.71 -12.39
CA LYS A 178 2.64 15.95 -11.63
C LYS A 178 1.66 17.08 -11.99
N GLY A 179 0.94 16.98 -13.11
CA GLY A 179 -0.04 17.98 -13.56
C GLY A 179 -1.50 17.64 -13.29
N HIS A 180 -1.84 16.37 -13.01
CA HIS A 180 -3.22 15.94 -12.77
C HIS A 180 -3.44 15.35 -11.37
N ASN A 181 -2.43 14.68 -10.81
CA ASN A 181 -2.53 13.98 -9.53
C ASN A 181 -1.85 14.77 -8.40
N THR A 182 -1.93 16.10 -8.45
CA THR A 182 -1.19 17.01 -7.54
C THR A 182 -1.57 16.81 -6.07
N ALA A 183 -2.85 16.55 -5.78
CA ALA A 183 -3.34 16.35 -4.42
C ALA A 183 -2.73 15.11 -3.75
N ILE A 184 -2.75 13.96 -4.42
CA ILE A 184 -2.16 12.72 -3.90
C ILE A 184 -0.62 12.81 -3.80
N CYS A 185 0.04 13.42 -4.78
CA CYS A 185 1.48 13.69 -4.71
C CYS A 185 1.83 14.55 -3.48
N GLY A 186 1.03 15.60 -3.20
CA GLY A 186 1.19 16.43 -2.01
C GLY A 186 1.04 15.63 -0.72
N ARG A 187 0.04 14.76 -0.62
CA ARG A 187 -0.17 13.87 0.54
C ARG A 187 0.99 12.90 0.75
N ILE A 188 1.50 12.28 -0.31
CA ILE A 188 2.67 11.40 -0.25
C ILE A 188 3.91 12.18 0.24
N MET A 189 4.14 13.40 -0.27
CA MET A 189 5.26 14.23 0.21
C MET A 189 5.10 14.63 1.68
N MET A 190 3.88 14.99 2.12
CA MET A 190 3.59 15.28 3.52
C MET A 190 3.75 14.05 4.42
N TYR A 191 3.45 12.86 3.93
CA TYR A 191 3.70 11.61 4.64
C TYR A 191 5.21 11.38 4.81
N LEU A 192 6.00 11.51 3.73
CA LEU A 192 7.46 11.40 3.79
C LEU A 192 8.07 12.42 4.76
N SER A 193 7.63 13.68 4.73
CA SER A 193 8.19 14.73 5.60
C SER A 193 7.91 14.50 7.09
N ARG A 194 6.81 13.82 7.42
CA ARG A 194 6.43 13.53 8.82
C ARG A 194 7.16 12.31 9.38
N ASN A 195 7.44 11.32 8.55
CA ASN A 195 7.97 10.02 8.98
C ASN A 195 9.50 9.88 8.85
N TRP A 196 10.17 10.73 8.06
CA TRP A 196 11.62 10.74 7.96
C TRP A 196 12.24 11.85 8.82
N GLU A 197 13.17 11.47 9.69
CA GLU A 197 13.97 12.43 10.42
C GLU A 197 14.79 13.29 9.44
N LEU A 198 14.77 14.62 9.62
CA LEU A 198 15.51 15.56 8.75
C LEU A 198 17.04 15.33 8.77
N SER A 199 17.54 14.67 9.82
CA SER A 199 18.93 14.24 9.97
C SER A 199 19.27 12.98 9.15
N ASP A 200 18.28 12.28 8.61
CA ASP A 200 18.52 11.07 7.82
C ASP A 200 19.18 11.44 6.49
N PRO A 201 20.31 10.81 6.12
CA PRO A 201 20.98 11.12 4.87
C PRO A 201 20.13 10.86 3.61
N SER A 202 19.06 10.06 3.70
CA SER A 202 18.08 9.84 2.64
C SER A 202 17.03 10.96 2.51
N ALA A 203 16.86 11.79 3.54
CA ALA A 203 15.94 12.94 3.54
C ALA A 203 16.54 14.18 2.88
N ILE A 204 17.84 14.16 2.56
CA ILE A 204 18.56 15.30 2.00
C ILE A 204 19.06 15.03 0.57
N ASN A 205 18.90 16.02 -0.31
CA ASN A 205 19.54 16.00 -1.63
C ASN A 205 21.02 16.37 -1.50
N LYS A 206 21.86 15.41 -1.12
CA LYS A 206 23.31 15.61 -0.90
C LYS A 206 24.04 16.19 -2.12
N GLY A 207 23.53 15.92 -3.32
CA GLY A 207 24.11 16.42 -4.57
C GLY A 207 23.72 17.86 -4.88
N GLY A 208 22.72 18.43 -4.22
CA GLY A 208 22.23 19.80 -4.46
C GLY A 208 21.71 20.06 -5.88
N MET A 209 21.62 19.02 -6.72
CA MET A 209 21.22 19.17 -8.11
C MET A 209 19.71 19.39 -8.19
N ALA A 210 19.32 20.54 -8.74
CA ALA A 210 17.94 20.82 -9.08
C ALA A 210 17.57 20.12 -10.39
N ASN A 211 16.30 19.74 -10.53
CA ASN A 211 15.81 19.19 -11.79
C ASN A 211 15.61 20.33 -12.80
N LEU A 212 16.56 20.50 -13.73
CA LEU A 212 16.53 21.52 -14.80
C LEU A 212 15.70 21.10 -16.03
N SER A 213 15.17 19.86 -16.06
CA SER A 213 14.34 19.38 -17.18
C SER A 213 12.92 19.94 -17.14
N ASN A 214 12.46 20.41 -15.98
CA ASN A 214 11.16 21.04 -15.83
C ASN A 214 11.22 22.50 -16.33
N LYS A 215 11.18 22.66 -17.65
CA LYS A 215 11.12 23.97 -18.30
C LYS A 215 9.67 24.41 -18.39
N THR A 216 9.30 25.44 -17.67
CA THR A 216 8.02 26.13 -17.87
C THR A 216 8.10 26.88 -19.20
N ALA A 217 7.41 26.38 -20.23
CA ALA A 217 7.23 27.13 -21.46
C ALA A 217 6.25 28.27 -21.17
N PHE A 218 6.72 29.51 -21.32
CA PHE A 218 5.85 30.67 -21.30
C PHE A 218 5.21 30.80 -22.68
N GLU A 219 3.92 31.13 -22.73
CA GLU A 219 3.27 31.48 -24.00
C GLU A 219 3.91 32.75 -24.56
N GLU A 220 4.12 32.81 -25.87
CA GLU A 220 4.57 34.04 -26.52
C GLU A 220 3.50 35.12 -26.32
N PRO A 221 3.87 36.41 -26.14
CA PRO A 221 2.91 37.48 -25.89
C PRO A 221 1.80 37.58 -26.94
N GLU A 222 2.11 37.21 -28.19
CA GLU A 222 1.17 37.18 -29.30
C GLU A 222 0.12 36.06 -29.16
N ASP A 223 0.53 34.88 -28.70
CA ASP A 223 -0.36 33.74 -28.51
C ASP A 223 -1.27 33.99 -27.31
N PHE A 224 -0.74 34.55 -26.22
CA PHE A 224 -1.52 34.98 -25.07
C PHE A 224 -2.58 36.05 -25.45
N ALA A 225 -2.21 37.03 -26.28
CA ALA A 225 -3.13 38.06 -26.77
C ALA A 225 -4.23 37.47 -27.68
N ARG A 226 -3.88 36.49 -28.54
CA ARG A 226 -4.85 35.78 -29.37
C ARG A 226 -5.82 34.94 -28.54
N GLN A 227 -5.33 34.31 -27.47
CA GLN A 227 -6.15 33.50 -26.56
C GLN A 227 -7.15 34.39 -25.80
N GLN A 228 -6.70 35.52 -25.25
CA GLN A 228 -7.58 36.51 -24.63
C GLN A 228 -8.63 37.07 -25.59
N ALA A 229 -8.24 37.39 -26.83
CA ALA A 229 -9.19 37.89 -27.83
C ALA A 229 -10.27 36.86 -28.16
N ARG A 230 -9.89 35.57 -28.31
CA ARG A 230 -10.84 34.46 -28.53
C ARG A 230 -11.76 34.24 -27.34
N GLU A 231 -11.26 34.33 -26.12
CA GLU A 231 -12.06 34.20 -24.90
C GLU A 231 -13.03 35.37 -24.73
N ALA A 232 -12.60 36.60 -25.03
CA ALA A 232 -13.45 37.79 -25.01
C ALA A 232 -14.57 37.71 -26.05
N GLU A 233 -14.27 37.24 -27.26
CA GLU A 233 -15.27 37.03 -28.32
C GLU A 233 -16.28 35.94 -27.96
N LYS A 234 -15.81 34.83 -27.38
CA LYS A 234 -16.69 33.76 -26.87
C LYS A 234 -17.61 34.27 -25.77
N THR A 235 -17.08 35.05 -24.83
CA THR A 235 -17.85 35.63 -23.72
C THR A 235 -18.94 36.57 -24.23
N ARG A 236 -18.61 37.46 -25.19
CA ARG A 236 -19.60 38.33 -25.85
C ARG A 236 -20.70 37.55 -26.54
N ARG A 237 -20.33 36.49 -27.27
CA ARG A 237 -21.30 35.65 -27.99
C ARG A 237 -22.23 34.89 -27.04
N ASP A 238 -21.71 34.41 -25.92
CA ASP A 238 -22.50 33.76 -24.87
C ASP A 238 -23.43 34.75 -24.13
N GLU A 239 -23.04 36.02 -23.98
CA GLU A 239 -23.92 37.09 -23.48
C GLU A 239 -25.03 37.46 -24.47
N GLU A 240 -24.71 37.61 -25.76
CA GLU A 240 -25.69 37.91 -26.80
C GLU A 240 -26.76 36.80 -26.92
N LEU A 241 -26.36 35.53 -26.76
CA LEU A 241 -27.27 34.37 -26.71
C LEU A 241 -28.13 34.29 -25.44
N ARG A 242 -27.74 34.97 -24.35
CA ARG A 242 -28.54 35.04 -23.11
C ARG A 242 -29.60 36.14 -23.12
N VAL A 243 -29.42 37.14 -23.98
CA VAL A 243 -30.31 38.31 -24.08
C VAL A 243 -31.35 38.13 -25.21
N ALA A 244 -31.13 37.19 -26.13
CA ALA A 244 -32.06 36.77 -27.18
C ALA A 244 -33.06 35.72 -26.69
#